data_AF-A0A7S3GJU6-F1
#
_entry.id   AF-A0A7S3GJU6-F1
#
_cell.length_a   1.000
_cell.length_b   1.000
_cell.length_c   1.000
_cell.angle_alpha   90.00
_cell.angle_beta   90.00
_cell.angle_gamma   90.00
#
_symmetry.space_group_name_H-M   'P 1'
#
loop_
_entity.id
_entity.type
_entity.pdbx_description
1 polymer ?
#
loop_
_entity_poly.entity_id
_entity_poly.type
_entity_poly.pdbx_seq_one_letter_code
_entity_poly.pdbx_strand_id
1 'polypeptide(L)'
;MVLRSTFRSDVEVDDEEKAGVELQSMRQPSVAFGVKGVDDKVMSELDKWDFDIFGVEQMTSAQPLVAITMAALRSFNIVKKIGMDEGKLAGFIQRVQENYIKSNPFHNAVHASDVVQTSFFFLRKGGLYKYANDLDAFSLLVGACVHDVGH
;
A
#
# COMPACT_ATOMS: atom_id res chain seq x y z
N MET A 1 41.81 44.03 -45.64
CA MET A 1 42.46 44.75 -44.53
C MET A 1 41.68 44.43 -43.25
N VAL A 2 42.36 43.82 -42.26
CA VAL A 2 42.00 43.64 -40.82
C VAL A 2 40.77 42.74 -40.54
N LEU A 3 40.90 41.47 -40.16
CA LEU A 3 41.32 40.82 -38.88
C LEU A 3 40.35 40.93 -37.69
N ARG A 4 39.91 39.73 -37.27
CA ARG A 4 39.60 39.23 -35.90
C ARG A 4 38.37 39.75 -35.14
N SER A 5 37.64 38.79 -34.57
CA SER A 5 37.37 38.66 -33.10
C SER A 5 36.07 37.87 -32.89
N THR A 6 36.14 36.54 -32.69
CA THR A 6 35.82 35.85 -31.42
C THR A 6 34.52 36.32 -30.72
N PHE A 7 33.51 35.44 -30.65
CA PHE A 7 33.06 34.88 -29.38
C PHE A 7 32.22 33.62 -29.57
N ARG A 8 32.42 32.70 -28.64
CA ARG A 8 31.89 31.35 -28.52
C ARG A 8 30.66 31.38 -27.61
N SER A 9 29.64 30.61 -27.93
CA SER A 9 28.82 29.96 -26.91
C SER A 9 28.21 28.70 -27.52
N ASP A 10 28.81 27.60 -27.16
CA ASP A 10 28.34 26.23 -27.33
C ASP A 10 26.97 26.10 -26.61
N VAL A 11 25.96 25.55 -27.30
CA VAL A 11 24.94 24.69 -26.66
C VAL A 11 24.64 23.58 -27.66
N GLU A 12 25.46 22.53 -27.59
CA GLU A 12 25.05 21.20 -28.01
C GLU A 12 23.86 20.78 -27.13
N VAL A 13 22.76 20.38 -27.76
CA VAL A 13 21.60 19.81 -27.09
C VAL A 13 21.89 18.32 -26.93
N ASP A 14 22.65 17.98 -25.89
CA ASP A 14 22.71 16.63 -25.36
C ASP A 14 21.91 16.60 -24.05
N ASP A 15 20.87 15.77 -24.01
CA ASP A 15 20.46 14.93 -22.86
C ASP A 15 19.00 14.45 -23.07
N GLU A 16 18.73 13.69 -24.14
CA GLU A 16 17.55 12.78 -24.16
C GLU A 16 17.84 11.42 -23.48
N GLU A 17 19.03 11.24 -22.90
CA GLU A 17 19.47 9.98 -22.30
C GLU A 17 19.75 10.08 -20.79
N LYS A 18 18.90 10.78 -20.02
CA LYS A 18 18.96 10.76 -18.54
C LYS A 18 17.62 10.58 -17.82
N ALA A 19 16.56 10.18 -18.52
CA ALA A 19 15.31 9.79 -17.87
C ALA A 19 15.27 8.29 -17.48
N GLY A 20 16.25 7.49 -17.92
CA GLY A 20 16.24 6.03 -17.77
C GLY A 20 17.01 5.47 -16.56
N VAL A 21 17.73 6.31 -15.81
CA VAL A 21 18.67 5.84 -14.77
C VAL A 21 18.50 6.60 -13.46
N GLU A 22 17.30 6.61 -12.89
CA GLU A 22 17.14 6.92 -11.46
C GLU A 22 15.86 6.30 -10.86
N LEU A 23 15.55 5.05 -11.23
CA LEU A 23 14.49 4.24 -10.61
C LEU A 23 15.02 3.17 -9.64
N GLN A 24 16.32 3.21 -9.32
CA GLN A 24 16.97 2.24 -8.43
C GLN A 24 17.86 2.92 -7.39
N SER A 25 17.27 3.57 -6.39
CA SER A 25 17.95 3.76 -5.07
C SER A 25 17.07 4.27 -3.93
N MET A 26 15.77 4.52 -4.14
CA MET A 26 14.90 4.91 -3.03
C MET A 26 14.55 3.69 -2.17
N ARG A 27 15.37 3.48 -1.13
CA ARG A 27 15.10 2.58 -0.02
C ARG A 27 13.69 2.84 0.48
N GLN A 28 12.78 1.92 0.19
CA GLN A 28 11.39 2.02 0.65
C GLN A 28 11.38 1.90 2.18
N PRO A 29 10.65 2.75 2.92
CA PRO A 29 10.36 2.48 4.31
C PRO A 29 9.35 1.33 4.33
N SER A 30 9.88 0.11 4.35
CA SER A 30 9.04 -1.07 4.49
C SER A 30 8.47 -1.09 5.90
N VAL A 31 7.14 -0.97 5.99
CA VAL A 31 6.45 -1.78 7.00
C VAL A 31 6.52 -3.20 6.46
N ALA A 32 7.73 -3.77 6.45
CA ALA A 32 7.91 -5.19 6.29
C ALA A 32 7.27 -5.78 7.54
N PHE A 33 6.39 -6.76 7.40
CA PHE A 33 5.82 -7.48 8.54
C PHE A 33 6.89 -8.26 9.33
N GLY A 34 8.18 -7.98 9.11
CA GLY A 34 9.33 -8.64 9.73
C GLY A 34 9.58 -10.05 9.20
N VAL A 35 8.67 -10.59 8.37
CA VAL A 35 8.69 -11.97 7.91
C VAL A 35 8.90 -12.01 6.40
N LYS A 36 10.05 -12.57 5.99
CA LYS A 36 10.43 -12.74 4.59
C LYS A 36 9.38 -13.59 3.85
N GLY A 37 8.86 -13.09 2.74
CA GLY A 37 7.89 -13.79 1.88
C GLY A 37 6.41 -13.51 2.18
N VAL A 38 6.09 -12.83 3.29
CA VAL A 38 4.69 -12.46 3.61
C VAL A 38 4.19 -11.38 2.66
N ASP A 39 5.01 -10.33 2.43
CA ASP A 39 4.67 -9.25 1.52
C ASP A 39 4.38 -9.79 0.11
N ASP A 40 5.26 -10.66 -0.41
CA ASP A 40 5.13 -11.21 -1.76
C ASP A 40 3.88 -12.11 -1.91
N LYS A 41 3.61 -12.98 -0.92
CA LYS A 41 2.41 -13.82 -0.94
C LYS A 41 1.14 -12.97 -0.84
N VAL A 42 1.07 -12.07 0.15
CA VAL A 42 -0.10 -11.20 0.33
C VAL A 42 -0.36 -10.42 -0.94
N MET A 43 0.65 -9.74 -1.50
CA MET A 43 0.49 -8.91 -2.70
C MET A 43 0.12 -9.71 -3.96
N SER A 44 0.56 -10.97 -4.09
CA SER A 44 0.26 -11.81 -5.26
C SER A 44 -1.12 -12.45 -5.22
N GLU A 45 -1.75 -12.55 -4.05
CA GLU A 45 -3.04 -13.22 -3.86
C GLU A 45 -4.16 -12.28 -3.42
N LEU A 46 -3.85 -11.04 -3.01
CA LEU A 46 -4.80 -10.11 -2.38
C LEU A 46 -6.09 -9.86 -3.19
N ASP A 47 -6.03 -10.00 -4.51
CA ASP A 47 -7.15 -9.76 -5.42
C ASP A 47 -7.91 -11.04 -5.83
N LYS A 48 -7.64 -12.17 -5.15
CA LYS A 48 -8.37 -13.43 -5.32
C LYS A 48 -9.58 -13.50 -4.38
N TRP A 49 -10.65 -14.14 -4.84
CA TRP A 49 -11.86 -14.34 -4.02
C TRP A 49 -11.67 -15.42 -2.95
N ASP A 50 -10.88 -16.44 -3.24
CA ASP A 50 -10.54 -17.56 -2.35
C ASP A 50 -9.28 -17.26 -1.51
N PHE A 51 -9.10 -16.00 -1.10
CA PHE A 51 -7.95 -15.57 -0.32
C PHE A 51 -7.91 -16.24 1.07
N ASP A 52 -6.77 -16.86 1.39
CA ASP A 52 -6.58 -17.54 2.67
C ASP A 52 -6.17 -16.56 3.79
N ILE A 53 -7.18 -15.94 4.41
CA ILE A 53 -6.97 -14.97 5.49
C ILE A 53 -6.32 -15.59 6.74
N PHE A 54 -6.63 -16.85 7.04
CA PHE A 54 -6.06 -17.58 8.19
C PHE A 54 -4.59 -17.92 7.96
N GLY A 55 -4.20 -18.26 6.73
CA GLY A 55 -2.81 -18.44 6.36
C GLY A 55 -2.00 -17.15 6.58
N VAL A 56 -2.58 -15.98 6.30
CA VAL A 56 -1.92 -14.69 6.57
C VAL A 56 -1.81 -14.41 8.07
N GLU A 57 -2.84 -14.70 8.85
CA GLU A 57 -2.78 -14.58 10.32
C GLU A 57 -1.60 -15.39 10.89
N GLN A 58 -1.44 -16.63 10.46
CA GLN A 58 -0.34 -17.50 10.90
C GLN A 58 1.03 -16.95 10.50
N MET A 59 1.15 -16.46 9.26
CA MET A 59 2.39 -15.90 8.73
C MET A 59 2.80 -14.57 9.36
N THR A 60 1.82 -13.78 9.81
CA THR A 60 2.02 -12.44 10.39
C THR A 60 2.16 -12.46 11.91
N SER A 61 2.25 -13.64 12.53
CA SER A 61 2.25 -13.79 13.99
C SER A 61 1.03 -13.12 14.64
N ALA A 62 -0.16 -13.42 14.13
CA ALA A 62 -1.45 -12.86 14.56
C ALA A 62 -1.57 -11.34 14.36
N GLN A 63 -1.02 -10.83 13.25
CA GLN A 63 -1.13 -9.43 12.84
C GLN A 63 -1.64 -9.24 11.38
N PRO A 64 -2.76 -9.89 10.99
CA PRO A 64 -3.22 -9.85 9.61
C PRO A 64 -3.76 -8.48 9.18
N LEU A 65 -4.31 -7.68 10.10
CA LEU A 65 -5.04 -6.46 9.75
C LEU A 65 -4.12 -5.37 9.20
N VAL A 66 -2.96 -5.19 9.85
CA VAL A 66 -1.93 -4.26 9.36
C VAL A 66 -1.42 -4.74 8.00
N ALA A 67 -1.26 -6.07 7.83
CA ALA A 67 -0.76 -6.64 6.61
C ALA A 67 -1.64 -6.40 5.39
N ILE A 68 -2.89 -6.81 5.52
CA ILE A 68 -3.87 -6.68 4.45
C ILE A 68 -4.17 -5.21 4.14
N THR A 69 -4.36 -4.36 5.15
CA THR A 69 -4.73 -2.96 4.94
C THR A 69 -3.61 -2.17 4.26
N MET A 70 -2.36 -2.34 4.70
CA MET A 70 -1.23 -1.66 4.06
C MET A 70 -0.99 -2.18 2.64
N ALA A 71 -1.09 -3.49 2.41
CA ALA A 71 -0.97 -4.08 1.08
C ALA A 71 -2.04 -3.53 0.11
N ALA A 72 -3.30 -3.46 0.54
CA ALA A 72 -4.41 -2.93 -0.25
C ALA A 72 -4.19 -1.46 -0.64
N LEU A 73 -3.79 -0.62 0.32
CA LEU A 73 -3.56 0.81 0.08
C LEU A 73 -2.33 1.07 -0.81
N ARG A 74 -1.24 0.30 -0.60
CA ARG A 74 -0.04 0.35 -1.44
C ARG A 74 -0.32 -0.09 -2.87
N SER A 75 -1.18 -1.09 -3.06
CA SER A 75 -1.52 -1.61 -4.39
C SER A 75 -2.15 -0.57 -5.33
N PHE A 76 -2.82 0.44 -4.79
CA PHE A 76 -3.36 1.56 -5.57
C PHE A 76 -2.50 2.84 -5.47
N ASN A 77 -1.38 2.76 -4.76
CA ASN A 77 -0.51 3.88 -4.42
C ASN A 77 -1.27 5.03 -3.71
N ILE A 78 -2.35 4.70 -2.97
CA ILE A 78 -3.26 5.69 -2.37
C ILE A 78 -2.54 6.55 -1.35
N VAL A 79 -1.76 5.94 -0.45
CA VAL A 79 -1.04 6.63 0.64
C VAL A 79 -0.19 7.80 0.10
N LYS A 80 0.55 7.56 -0.98
CA LYS A 80 1.37 8.58 -1.64
C LYS A 80 0.52 9.64 -2.32
N LYS A 81 -0.54 9.25 -3.05
CA LYS A 81 -1.39 10.19 -3.80
C LYS A 81 -2.14 11.17 -2.89
N ILE A 82 -2.56 10.72 -1.71
CA ILE A 82 -3.24 11.58 -0.72
C ILE A 82 -2.26 12.31 0.22
N GLY A 83 -0.94 12.11 0.04
CA GLY A 83 0.08 12.80 0.83
C GLY A 83 0.17 12.36 2.30
N MET A 84 -0.15 11.11 2.60
CA MET A 84 -0.14 10.59 3.98
C MET A 84 1.21 9.97 4.34
N ASP A 85 1.60 10.12 5.61
CA ASP A 85 2.77 9.43 6.18
C ASP A 85 2.45 7.95 6.42
N GLU A 86 3.16 7.09 5.70
CA GLU A 86 2.93 5.64 5.71
C GLU A 86 3.21 5.00 7.07
N GLY A 87 4.22 5.50 7.80
CA GLY A 87 4.57 5.01 9.13
C GLY A 87 3.51 5.36 10.18
N LYS A 88 2.97 6.58 10.12
CA LYS A 88 1.84 6.99 10.98
C LYS A 88 0.59 6.19 10.69
N LEU A 89 0.29 5.93 9.42
CA LEU A 89 -0.87 5.12 9.03
C LEU A 89 -0.74 3.67 9.50
N ALA A 90 0.40 3.03 9.26
CA ALA A 90 0.64 1.68 9.75
C ALA A 90 0.62 1.62 11.28
N GLY A 91 1.21 2.62 11.94
CA GLY A 91 1.14 2.79 13.38
C GLY A 91 -0.29 2.97 13.89
N PHE A 92 -1.17 3.64 13.16
CA PHE A 92 -2.60 3.74 13.50
C PHE A 92 -3.29 2.39 13.38
N ILE A 93 -3.13 1.69 12.24
CA ILE A 93 -3.75 0.38 11.99
C ILE A 93 -3.28 -0.66 13.02
N GLN A 94 -2.01 -0.60 13.43
CA GLN A 94 -1.46 -1.43 14.49
C GLN A 94 -2.25 -1.27 15.80
N ARG A 95 -2.58 -0.03 16.20
CA ARG A 95 -3.36 0.21 17.42
C ARG A 95 -4.79 -0.25 17.26
N VAL A 96 -5.39 -0.07 16.07
CA VAL A 96 -6.72 -0.61 15.78
C VAL A 96 -6.73 -2.13 15.98
N GLN A 97 -5.76 -2.84 15.40
CA GLN A 97 -5.61 -4.29 15.54
C GLN A 97 -5.47 -4.74 17.00
N GLU A 98 -4.67 -4.03 17.79
CA GLU A 98 -4.47 -4.31 19.21
C GLU A 98 -5.74 -4.14 20.05
N ASN A 99 -6.72 -3.36 19.56
CA ASN A 99 -8.01 -3.12 20.23
C ASN A 99 -9.13 -4.06 19.76
N TYR A 100 -8.86 -4.99 18.84
CA TYR A 100 -9.76 -6.12 18.61
C TYR A 100 -9.58 -7.19 19.69
N ILE A 101 -10.69 -7.73 20.22
CA ILE A 101 -10.66 -8.73 21.28
C ILE A 101 -10.30 -10.10 20.68
N LYS A 102 -9.08 -10.57 20.94
CA LYS A 102 -8.56 -11.84 20.40
C LYS A 102 -9.34 -13.08 20.82
N SER A 103 -9.98 -13.05 21.99
CA SER A 103 -10.78 -14.17 22.49
C SER A 103 -12.17 -14.25 21.84
N ASN A 104 -12.59 -13.24 21.07
CA ASN A 104 -13.84 -13.32 20.35
C ASN A 104 -13.73 -14.40 19.26
N PRO A 105 -14.72 -15.32 19.18
CA PRO A 105 -14.67 -16.40 18.19
C PRO A 105 -14.83 -15.91 16.75
N PHE A 106 -15.35 -14.68 16.55
CA PHE A 106 -15.59 -14.12 15.22
C PHE A 106 -15.15 -12.65 15.09
N HIS A 107 -15.75 -11.71 15.84
CA HIS A 107 -15.43 -10.27 15.77
C HIS A 107 -14.05 -9.95 16.38
N ASN A 108 -13.01 -10.32 15.65
CA ASN A 108 -11.61 -10.13 15.98
C ASN A 108 -10.86 -9.55 14.77
N ALA A 109 -9.55 -9.32 14.91
CA ALA A 109 -8.76 -8.71 13.84
C ALA A 109 -8.73 -9.54 12.54
N VAL A 110 -8.90 -10.87 12.61
CA VAL A 110 -8.97 -11.73 11.41
C VAL A 110 -10.22 -11.39 10.60
N HIS A 111 -11.38 -11.26 11.26
CA HIS A 111 -12.61 -10.85 10.61
C HIS A 111 -12.48 -9.48 9.94
N ALA A 112 -11.94 -8.48 10.66
CA ALA A 112 -11.71 -7.17 10.07
C ALA A 112 -10.77 -7.23 8.85
N SER A 113 -9.75 -8.09 8.90
CA SER A 113 -8.82 -8.29 7.78
C SER A 113 -9.51 -8.89 6.55
N ASP A 114 -10.41 -9.85 6.76
CA ASP A 114 -11.23 -10.46 5.71
C ASP A 114 -12.15 -9.43 5.03
N VAL A 115 -12.78 -8.56 5.82
CA VAL A 115 -13.63 -7.47 5.29
C VAL A 115 -12.81 -6.45 4.49
N VAL A 116 -11.59 -6.11 4.94
CA VAL A 116 -10.68 -5.24 4.17
C VAL A 116 -10.28 -5.90 2.85
N GLN A 117 -9.91 -7.18 2.86
CA GLN A 117 -9.52 -7.91 1.66
C GLN A 117 -10.68 -8.02 0.66
N THR A 118 -11.89 -8.32 1.15
CA THR A 118 -13.11 -8.36 0.34
C THR A 118 -13.43 -6.99 -0.27
N SER A 119 -13.29 -5.91 0.51
CA SER A 119 -13.45 -4.54 0.02
C SER A 119 -12.44 -4.21 -1.07
N PHE A 120 -11.19 -4.63 -0.89
CA PHE A 120 -10.14 -4.50 -1.90
C PHE A 120 -10.46 -5.31 -3.18
N PHE A 121 -10.96 -6.53 -3.06
CA PHE A 121 -11.41 -7.33 -4.20
C PHE A 121 -12.47 -6.58 -5.01
N PHE A 122 -13.47 -5.97 -4.38
CA PHE A 122 -14.49 -5.19 -5.08
C PHE A 122 -13.94 -3.91 -5.74
N LEU A 123 -13.00 -3.21 -5.07
CA LEU A 123 -12.28 -2.10 -5.68
C LEU A 123 -11.54 -2.56 -6.95
N ARG A 124 -10.82 -3.68 -6.88
CA ARG A 124 -9.90 -4.12 -7.94
C ARG A 124 -10.55 -4.96 -9.03
N LYS A 125 -11.14 -6.11 -8.69
CA LYS A 125 -11.79 -7.04 -9.63
C LYS A 125 -13.26 -6.72 -9.86
N GLY A 126 -13.96 -6.25 -8.83
CA GLY A 126 -15.35 -5.78 -8.94
C GLY A 126 -15.49 -4.49 -9.75
N GLY A 127 -14.38 -3.79 -10.01
CA GLY A 127 -14.35 -2.59 -10.85
C GLY A 127 -14.87 -1.33 -10.16
N LEU A 128 -15.15 -1.37 -8.84
CA LEU A 128 -15.66 -0.22 -8.09
C LEU A 128 -14.70 0.98 -8.14
N TYR A 129 -13.39 0.74 -8.23
CA TYR A 129 -12.39 1.80 -8.31
C TYR A 129 -12.51 2.67 -9.59
N LYS A 130 -13.26 2.23 -10.62
CA LYS A 130 -13.57 3.07 -11.79
C LYS A 130 -14.55 4.21 -11.48
N TYR A 131 -15.28 4.09 -10.38
CA TYR A 131 -16.33 5.01 -9.95
C TYR A 131 -16.00 5.72 -8.63
N ALA A 132 -14.83 5.44 -8.06
CA ALA A 132 -14.37 5.94 -6.78
C ALA A 132 -13.04 6.68 -6.98
N ASN A 133 -12.82 7.77 -6.25
CA ASN A 133 -11.51 8.44 -6.21
C ASN A 133 -10.59 7.80 -5.14
N ASP A 134 -9.35 8.27 -5.05
CA ASP A 134 -8.37 7.74 -4.08
C ASP A 134 -8.83 7.90 -2.62
N LEU A 135 -9.55 8.99 -2.30
CA LEU A 135 -10.08 9.24 -0.96
C LEU A 135 -11.30 8.35 -0.65
N ASP A 136 -12.15 8.06 -1.63
CA ASP A 136 -13.27 7.11 -1.47
C ASP A 136 -12.73 5.70 -1.20
N ALA A 137 -11.74 5.26 -1.97
CA ALA A 137 -11.09 3.96 -1.78
C ALA A 137 -10.35 3.88 -0.45
N PHE A 138 -9.65 4.95 -0.06
CA PHE A 138 -9.04 5.07 1.27
C PHE A 138 -10.08 4.91 2.37
N SER A 139 -11.19 5.66 2.28
CA SER A 139 -12.25 5.66 3.29
C SER A 139 -12.93 4.31 3.40
N LEU A 140 -13.16 3.62 2.28
CA LEU A 140 -13.70 2.25 2.27
C LEU A 140 -12.77 1.27 3.00
N LEU A 141 -11.47 1.27 2.65
CA LEU A 141 -10.51 0.33 3.23
C LEU A 141 -10.25 0.60 4.72
N VAL A 142 -10.11 1.87 5.11
CA VAL A 142 -9.95 2.24 6.52
C VAL A 142 -11.24 2.01 7.30
N GLY A 143 -12.41 2.29 6.71
CA GLY A 143 -13.72 1.99 7.28
C GLY A 143 -13.87 0.50 7.58
N ALA A 144 -13.57 -0.36 6.61
CA ALA A 144 -13.55 -1.82 6.79
C ALA A 144 -12.57 -2.24 7.90
N CYS A 145 -11.40 -1.62 7.98
CA CYS A 145 -10.39 -1.92 8.99
C CYS A 145 -10.88 -1.65 10.43
N VAL A 146 -11.71 -0.61 10.63
CA VAL A 146 -12.12 -0.17 11.98
C VAL A 146 -13.55 -0.56 12.34
N HIS A 147 -14.32 -1.20 11.45
CA HIS A 147 -15.78 -1.29 11.58
C HIS A 147 -16.26 -2.01 12.86
N ASP A 148 -15.47 -2.97 13.37
CA ASP A 148 -15.81 -3.81 14.52
C ASP A 148 -14.81 -3.67 15.69
N VAL A 149 -13.97 -2.63 15.69
CA VAL A 149 -12.98 -2.45 16.76
C VAL A 149 -13.69 -2.24 18.11
N GLY A 150 -13.28 -3.01 19.13
CA GLY A 150 -13.88 -2.95 20.46
C GLY A 150 -15.25 -3.66 20.61
N HIS A 151 -15.67 -4.47 19.63
CA HIS A 151 -16.82 -5.37 19.75
C HIS A 151 -16.60 -6.44 20.83
#